data_AF-A0A8H4KFF7-F1
#
_entry.id   AF-A0A8H4KFF7-F1
#
_cell.length_a   1.000
_cell.length_b   1.000
_cell.length_c   1.000
_cell.angle_alpha   90.00
_cell.angle_beta   90.00
_cell.angle_gamma   90.00
#
_symmetry.space_group_name_H-M   'P 1'
#
loop_
_entity.id
_entity.type
_entity.pdbx_description
1 polymer ?
#
loop_
_entity_poly.entity_id
_entity_poly.type
_entity_poly.pdbx_seq_one_letter_code
_entity_poly.pdbx_strand_id
1 'polypeptide(L)'
;MSQEDATRRFAKAMHHVYGDFDKVSDDDAEKWTPPDDPGAGGHHGRYLWTDAFGVVNLITLFEKTMTPKYLVLAKRLVQAVHDVLGRTRSGSERLPGATDDEPLKGGLRIGKMDAAGSDGDGQYHHYLTLWMFALNRLSWAAKDPSFNDLAIQLAKSIHPKFVFQSSNRLRMVWKISIDMKKVLVPSEGHLDAATGFAIYRMLQETAVKQGRRDQILTQEIEDYDQVMNRKSSTSPSGDPLDLGMGLWICHFYQNEDWAIKFITEAMDLADEIFDGKSADMSGPPSRKLAFREFGACLGVQCVGSDEPLKAQIDVLVGFWEKHLQQHDKDGLRPISQVMYAAALIPGAFRRGFIAGIEP
;
A
#
# COMPACT_ATOMS: atom_id res chain seq x y z
N MET A 1 24.03 -9.92 -1.43
CA MET A 1 23.59 -10.12 -0.03
C MET A 1 23.04 -11.54 0.15
N SER A 2 23.25 -12.20 1.30
CA SER A 2 22.62 -13.52 1.54
C SER A 2 21.14 -13.38 1.90
N GLN A 3 20.33 -14.40 1.60
CA GLN A 3 18.88 -14.38 1.89
C GLN A 3 18.57 -14.29 3.39
N GLU A 4 19.42 -14.91 4.23
CA GLU A 4 19.29 -14.86 5.69
C GLU A 4 19.54 -13.45 6.24
N ASP A 5 20.56 -12.75 5.72
CA ASP A 5 20.85 -11.37 6.10
C ASP A 5 19.72 -10.41 5.71
N ALA A 6 19.18 -10.56 4.49
CA ALA A 6 18.03 -9.77 4.02
C ALA A 6 16.80 -9.95 4.93
N THR A 7 16.51 -11.19 5.33
CA THR A 7 15.35 -11.51 6.19
C THR A 7 15.52 -10.93 7.59
N ARG A 8 16.73 -10.97 8.15
CA ARG A 8 17.04 -10.35 9.44
C ARG A 8 16.89 -8.82 9.39
N ARG A 9 17.40 -8.17 8.35
CA ARG A 9 17.29 -6.71 8.16
C ARG A 9 15.82 -6.28 7.96
N PHE A 10 15.06 -7.08 7.21
CA PHE A 10 13.61 -6.92 7.03
C PHE A 10 12.87 -6.95 8.37
N ALA A 11 13.07 -8.01 9.17
CA ALA A 11 12.39 -8.17 10.46
C ALA A 11 12.74 -7.02 11.42
N LYS A 12 14.01 -6.63 11.48
CA LYS A 12 14.46 -5.49 12.30
C LYS A 12 13.78 -4.18 11.93
N ALA A 13 13.61 -3.91 10.62
CA ALA A 13 12.89 -2.73 10.16
C ALA A 13 11.42 -2.74 10.62
N MET A 14 10.77 -3.91 10.52
CA MET A 14 9.41 -4.09 11.03
C MET A 14 9.32 -3.92 12.55
N HIS A 15 10.32 -4.37 13.32
CA HIS A 15 10.33 -4.17 14.79
C HIS A 15 10.39 -2.69 15.19
N HIS A 16 11.03 -1.84 14.37
CA HIS A 16 11.08 -0.40 14.65
C HIS A 16 9.70 0.28 14.59
N VAL A 17 8.73 -0.35 13.94
CA VAL A 17 7.36 0.17 13.74
C VAL A 17 6.37 -0.56 14.65
N TYR A 18 6.45 -1.89 14.66
CA TYR A 18 5.46 -2.77 15.29
C TYR A 18 5.91 -3.35 16.64
N GLY A 19 7.03 -2.87 17.16
CA GLY A 19 7.65 -3.39 18.36
C GLY A 19 8.33 -4.73 18.14
N ASP A 20 9.04 -5.19 19.17
CA ASP A 20 9.76 -6.46 19.17
C ASP A 20 8.79 -7.64 19.28
N PHE A 21 8.19 -8.01 18.14
CA PHE A 21 7.29 -9.15 18.02
C PHE A 21 8.03 -10.52 17.99
N ASP A 22 9.36 -10.53 18.09
CA ASP A 22 10.10 -11.79 18.27
C ASP A 22 9.89 -12.36 19.67
N LYS A 23 9.66 -11.49 20.66
CA LYS A 23 9.29 -11.86 22.04
C LYS A 23 7.86 -12.37 22.18
N VAL A 24 7.02 -12.19 21.17
CA VAL A 24 5.65 -12.70 21.15
C VAL A 24 5.71 -14.17 20.76
N SER A 25 5.27 -15.03 21.68
CA SER A 25 5.10 -16.46 21.45
C SER A 25 3.94 -16.71 20.48
N ASP A 26 3.90 -17.87 19.84
CA ASP A 26 2.78 -18.25 18.98
C ASP A 26 1.45 -18.24 19.77
N ASP A 27 1.47 -18.66 21.05
CA ASP A 27 0.29 -18.68 21.93
C ASP A 27 -0.19 -17.28 22.35
N ASP A 28 0.71 -16.30 22.41
CA ASP A 28 0.39 -14.92 22.77
C ASP A 28 0.14 -14.01 21.56
N ALA A 29 0.34 -14.51 20.33
CA ALA A 29 0.15 -13.73 19.11
C ALA A 29 -1.27 -13.16 18.99
N GLU A 30 -2.29 -13.89 19.45
CA GLU A 30 -3.68 -13.43 19.45
C GLU A 30 -3.95 -12.26 20.41
N LYS A 31 -3.10 -12.06 21.42
CA LYS A 31 -3.20 -10.95 22.38
C LYS A 31 -2.36 -9.75 21.94
N TRP A 32 -1.52 -9.91 20.91
CA TRP A 32 -0.66 -8.84 20.45
C TRP A 32 -1.49 -7.67 19.92
N THR A 33 -1.04 -6.47 20.26
CA THR A 33 -1.56 -5.22 19.75
C THR A 33 -0.36 -4.42 19.24
N PRO A 34 -0.40 -3.92 17.99
CA PRO A 34 0.66 -3.05 17.49
C PRO A 34 0.76 -1.79 18.37
N PRO A 35 1.99 -1.34 18.70
CA PRO A 35 2.22 -0.23 19.62
C PRO A 35 1.66 1.08 19.06
N ASP A 36 1.25 1.97 19.97
CA ASP A 36 0.75 3.30 19.61
C ASP A 36 1.88 4.35 19.45
N ASP A 37 3.08 4.08 20.02
CA ASP A 37 4.26 4.96 19.96
C ASP A 37 5.57 4.13 19.91
N PRO A 38 6.48 4.34 18.93
CA PRO A 38 6.29 5.22 17.77
C PRO A 38 5.22 4.71 16.80
N GLY A 39 4.86 3.43 16.90
CA GLY A 39 3.83 2.79 16.08
C GLY A 39 4.07 2.99 14.58
N ALA A 40 2.99 2.98 13.82
CA ALA A 40 2.99 3.33 12.40
C ALA A 40 3.12 4.85 12.14
N GLY A 41 3.32 5.65 13.19
CA GLY A 41 3.07 7.07 13.18
C GLY A 41 1.57 7.40 13.15
N GLY A 42 1.25 8.69 13.12
CA GLY A 42 -0.13 9.14 13.02
C GLY A 42 -0.96 9.03 14.31
N HIS A 43 -2.23 9.38 14.18
CA HIS A 43 -3.17 9.52 15.29
C HIS A 43 -3.48 8.15 15.92
N HIS A 44 -3.14 7.99 17.20
CA HIS A 44 -3.15 6.70 17.93
C HIS A 44 -2.23 5.64 17.28
N GLY A 45 -1.08 6.06 16.74
CA GLY A 45 -0.05 5.15 16.23
C GLY A 45 -0.46 4.33 15.00
N ARG A 46 -1.44 4.82 14.25
CA ARG A 46 -1.89 4.23 12.99
C ARG A 46 -1.79 5.22 11.86
N TYR A 47 -1.26 4.74 10.75
CA TYR A 47 -1.14 5.49 9.50
C TYR A 47 -1.36 4.54 8.34
N LEU A 48 -2.43 4.74 7.58
CA LEU A 48 -3.03 3.70 6.73
C LEU A 48 -2.06 3.11 5.70
N TRP A 49 -1.17 3.92 5.12
CA TRP A 49 -0.15 3.44 4.18
C TRP A 49 0.91 2.59 4.86
N THR A 50 1.43 3.05 6.00
CA THR A 50 2.42 2.30 6.78
C THR A 50 1.84 0.96 7.19
N ASP A 51 0.59 0.94 7.66
CA ASP A 51 -0.09 -0.28 8.09
C ASP A 51 -0.44 -1.23 6.96
N ALA A 52 -0.79 -0.72 5.77
CA ALA A 52 -0.97 -1.56 4.59
C ALA A 52 0.31 -2.30 4.23
N PHE A 53 1.46 -1.58 4.20
CA PHE A 53 2.77 -2.21 4.05
C PHE A 53 3.07 -3.18 5.19
N GLY A 54 2.72 -2.83 6.43
CA GLY A 54 2.93 -3.68 7.59
C GLY A 54 2.23 -5.04 7.46
N VAL A 55 0.97 -5.06 7.03
CA VAL A 55 0.22 -6.30 6.78
C VAL A 55 0.90 -7.14 5.69
N VAL A 56 1.24 -6.54 4.54
CA VAL A 56 1.88 -7.26 3.43
C VAL A 56 3.28 -7.78 3.82
N ASN A 57 4.00 -7.04 4.66
CA ASN A 57 5.30 -7.43 5.17
C ASN A 57 5.22 -8.58 6.19
N LEU A 58 4.19 -8.59 7.04
CA LEU A 58 3.94 -9.72 7.95
C LEU A 58 3.55 -10.99 7.17
N ILE A 59 2.77 -10.86 6.09
CA ILE A 59 2.50 -11.98 5.17
C ILE A 59 3.81 -12.46 4.51
N THR A 60 4.68 -11.54 4.11
CA THR A 60 6.00 -11.89 3.57
C THR A 60 6.83 -12.71 4.57
N LEU A 61 6.87 -12.31 5.84
CA LEU A 61 7.56 -13.06 6.89
C LEU A 61 6.93 -14.44 7.12
N PHE A 62 5.61 -14.55 7.09
CA PHE A 62 4.91 -15.83 7.15
C PHE A 62 5.35 -16.75 6.01
N GLU A 63 5.23 -16.34 4.75
CA GLU A 63 5.59 -17.17 3.59
C GLU A 63 7.09 -17.54 3.56
N LYS A 64 7.96 -16.66 4.06
CA LYS A 64 9.42 -16.91 4.08
C LYS A 64 9.88 -17.88 5.16
N THR A 65 9.16 -17.94 6.28
CA THR A 65 9.59 -18.68 7.48
C THR A 65 8.64 -19.81 7.85
N MET A 66 7.42 -19.79 7.31
CA MET A 66 6.28 -20.61 7.71
C MET A 66 5.92 -20.51 9.20
N THR A 67 6.33 -19.43 9.88
CA THR A 67 6.04 -19.22 11.30
C THR A 67 4.63 -18.68 11.49
N PRO A 68 3.68 -19.43 12.09
CA PRO A 68 2.26 -19.07 12.13
C PRO A 68 1.95 -17.72 12.76
N LYS A 69 2.73 -17.29 13.77
CA LYS A 69 2.50 -16.01 14.45
C LYS A 69 2.43 -14.83 13.50
N TYR A 70 3.24 -14.78 12.44
CA TYR A 70 3.25 -13.61 11.55
C TYR A 70 1.91 -13.40 10.85
N LEU A 71 1.22 -14.48 10.51
CA LEU A 71 -0.12 -14.42 9.94
C LEU A 71 -1.16 -13.96 10.98
N VAL A 72 -1.03 -14.40 12.23
CA VAL A 72 -1.86 -13.90 13.35
C VAL A 72 -1.62 -12.41 13.57
N LEU A 73 -0.36 -11.96 13.62
CA LEU A 73 -0.01 -10.54 13.75
C LEU A 73 -0.58 -9.71 12.59
N ALA A 74 -0.57 -10.22 11.35
CA ALA A 74 -1.19 -9.54 10.21
C ALA A 74 -2.70 -9.33 10.41
N LYS A 75 -3.41 -10.36 10.89
CA LYS A 75 -4.85 -10.26 11.23
C LYS A 75 -5.09 -9.27 12.38
N ARG A 76 -4.27 -9.32 13.42
CA ARG A 76 -4.33 -8.40 14.57
C ARG A 76 -4.08 -6.95 14.13
N LEU A 77 -3.15 -6.71 13.20
CA LEU A 77 -2.91 -5.38 12.64
C LEU A 77 -4.11 -4.88 11.83
N VAL A 78 -4.75 -5.74 11.02
CA VAL A 78 -6.00 -5.40 10.33
C VAL A 78 -7.11 -4.99 11.30
N GLN A 79 -7.33 -5.78 12.36
CA GLN A 79 -8.30 -5.45 13.40
C GLN A 79 -7.99 -4.09 14.02
N ALA A 80 -6.73 -3.86 14.38
CA ALA A 80 -6.31 -2.64 15.05
C ALA A 80 -6.41 -1.40 14.14
N VAL A 81 -6.23 -1.54 12.83
CA VAL A 81 -6.51 -0.48 11.85
C VAL A 81 -8.01 -0.20 11.77
N HIS A 82 -8.86 -1.22 11.72
CA HIS A 82 -10.32 -1.01 11.64
C HIS A 82 -10.90 -0.39 12.91
N ASP A 83 -10.34 -0.73 14.07
CA ASP A 83 -10.77 -0.16 15.35
C ASP A 83 -10.25 1.25 15.61
N VAL A 84 -9.13 1.65 15.01
CA VAL A 84 -8.61 3.01 15.13
C VAL A 84 -9.08 3.87 13.96
N LEU A 85 -8.71 3.52 12.73
CA LEU A 85 -8.93 4.31 11.52
C LEU A 85 -10.35 4.14 10.94
N GLY A 86 -11.05 3.05 11.27
CA GLY A 86 -12.47 2.86 10.94
C GLY A 86 -13.45 3.46 11.96
N ARG A 87 -12.93 4.22 12.93
CA ARG A 87 -13.71 4.95 13.94
C ARG A 87 -13.51 6.46 13.83
N THR A 88 -14.42 7.21 14.45
CA THR A 88 -14.24 8.65 14.67
C THR A 88 -12.94 8.92 15.43
N ARG A 89 -12.43 10.16 15.36
CA ARG A 89 -11.17 10.52 16.03
C ARG A 89 -11.22 10.34 17.56
N SER A 90 -12.40 10.44 18.18
CA SER A 90 -12.58 10.12 19.60
C SER A 90 -12.55 8.61 19.90
N GLY A 91 -12.59 7.76 18.87
CA GLY A 91 -12.73 6.31 19.01
C GLY A 91 -14.13 5.85 19.44
N SER A 92 -15.07 6.77 19.68
CA SER A 92 -16.35 6.46 20.31
C SER A 92 -17.33 5.73 19.40
N GLU A 93 -17.23 5.94 18.08
CA GLU A 93 -18.21 5.46 17.10
C GLU A 93 -17.50 4.98 15.83
N ARG A 94 -18.13 4.05 15.09
CA ARG A 94 -17.72 3.74 13.71
C ARG A 94 -17.88 4.98 12.82
N LEU A 95 -17.13 5.05 11.73
CA LEU A 95 -17.31 6.12 10.76
C LEU A 95 -18.74 6.14 10.18
N PRO A 96 -19.28 7.31 9.79
CA PRO A 96 -20.65 7.41 9.29
C PRO A 96 -20.94 6.41 8.16
N GLY A 97 -21.96 5.58 8.35
CA GLY A 97 -22.35 4.52 7.40
C GLY A 97 -21.83 3.12 7.75
N ALA A 98 -20.83 3.00 8.62
CA ALA A 98 -20.32 1.72 9.11
C ALA A 98 -21.05 1.22 10.37
N THR A 99 -21.04 -0.10 10.53
CA THR A 99 -21.47 -0.84 11.73
C THR A 99 -20.35 -1.80 12.15
N ASP A 100 -20.51 -2.54 13.24
CA ASP A 100 -19.52 -3.57 13.59
C ASP A 100 -19.53 -4.76 12.60
N ASP A 101 -20.68 -5.10 12.02
CA ASP A 101 -20.80 -6.14 11.00
C ASP A 101 -20.32 -5.67 9.62
N GLU A 102 -20.41 -4.36 9.34
CA GLU A 102 -19.97 -3.74 8.08
C GLU A 102 -19.02 -2.56 8.35
N PRO A 103 -17.81 -2.85 8.87
CA PRO A 103 -16.93 -1.84 9.45
C PRO A 103 -16.30 -0.87 8.44
N LEU A 104 -16.32 -1.19 7.14
CA LEU A 104 -15.67 -0.42 6.09
C LEU A 104 -16.66 0.37 5.22
N LYS A 105 -17.96 0.34 5.50
CA LYS A 105 -18.98 1.19 4.86
C LYS A 105 -18.85 2.69 5.15
N GLY A 106 -18.03 3.04 6.13
CA GLY A 106 -17.64 4.42 6.43
C GLY A 106 -16.31 4.81 5.80
N GLY A 107 -15.66 3.90 5.08
CA GLY A 107 -14.28 4.06 4.64
C GLY A 107 -13.27 3.92 5.79
N LEU A 108 -12.08 4.50 5.62
CA LEU A 108 -11.04 4.55 6.64
C LEU A 108 -10.37 5.92 6.65
N ARG A 109 -10.08 6.44 7.83
CA ARG A 109 -9.22 7.62 8.01
C ARG A 109 -7.80 7.30 7.58
N ILE A 110 -7.05 8.31 7.12
CA ILE A 110 -5.61 8.17 6.84
C ILE A 110 -4.76 8.10 8.11
N GLY A 111 -5.21 8.75 9.20
CA GLY A 111 -4.51 8.76 10.48
C GLY A 111 -3.57 9.95 10.68
N LYS A 112 -3.75 11.07 10.00
CA LYS A 112 -2.96 12.30 10.25
C LYS A 112 -3.22 12.87 11.64
N MET A 113 -2.19 13.49 12.24
CA MET A 113 -2.30 14.11 13.57
C MET A 113 -3.26 15.29 13.58
N ASP A 114 -3.22 16.13 12.55
CA ASP A 114 -4.15 17.25 12.41
C ASP A 114 -5.53 16.76 11.96
N ALA A 115 -6.59 17.25 12.60
CA ALA A 115 -7.95 16.77 12.35
C ALA A 115 -8.58 17.29 11.04
N ALA A 116 -8.11 18.43 10.53
CA ALA A 116 -8.73 19.15 9.42
C ALA A 116 -7.69 19.83 8.52
N GLY A 117 -8.14 20.26 7.34
CA GLY A 117 -7.30 20.92 6.33
C GLY A 117 -6.94 20.00 5.15
N SER A 118 -6.30 20.59 4.13
CA SER A 118 -5.86 19.85 2.95
C SER A 118 -4.81 18.78 3.27
N ASP A 119 -3.97 19.00 4.30
CA ASP A 119 -2.99 18.02 4.81
C ASP A 119 -3.38 17.33 6.13
N GLY A 120 -4.55 17.67 6.67
CA GLY A 120 -5.09 17.00 7.86
C GLY A 120 -5.66 15.61 7.57
N ASP A 121 -6.33 15.04 8.55
CA ASP A 121 -7.00 13.75 8.43
C ASP A 121 -8.16 13.81 7.41
N GLY A 122 -8.62 12.64 7.00
CA GLY A 122 -9.54 12.49 5.88
C GLY A 122 -9.42 11.11 5.28
N GLN A 123 -10.00 10.94 4.09
CA GLN A 123 -9.88 9.72 3.32
C GLN A 123 -9.20 10.02 1.99
N TYR A 124 -8.19 9.22 1.66
CA TYR A 124 -7.37 9.38 0.46
C TYR A 124 -7.52 8.15 -0.41
N HIS A 125 -7.82 8.34 -1.68
CA HIS A 125 -8.14 7.25 -2.58
C HIS A 125 -7.02 6.20 -2.65
N HIS A 126 -5.79 6.61 -2.94
CA HIS A 126 -4.65 5.71 -3.09
C HIS A 126 -4.24 4.98 -1.80
N TYR A 127 -4.48 5.58 -0.62
CA TYR A 127 -4.27 4.89 0.66
C TYR A 127 -5.30 3.78 0.85
N LEU A 128 -6.57 4.04 0.49
CA LEU A 128 -7.64 3.06 0.59
C LEU A 128 -7.45 1.91 -0.39
N THR A 129 -7.00 2.17 -1.63
CA THR A 129 -6.71 1.10 -2.59
C THR A 129 -5.51 0.26 -2.20
N LEU A 130 -4.46 0.86 -1.60
CA LEU A 130 -3.35 0.10 -1.02
C LEU A 130 -3.81 -0.76 0.16
N TRP A 131 -4.75 -0.28 0.99
CA TRP A 131 -5.35 -1.08 2.04
C TRP A 131 -6.21 -2.24 1.50
N MET A 132 -7.00 -2.00 0.44
CA MET A 132 -7.72 -3.06 -0.28
C MET A 132 -6.77 -4.14 -0.78
N PHE A 133 -5.62 -3.75 -1.32
CA PHE A 133 -4.58 -4.69 -1.71
C PHE A 133 -4.10 -5.52 -0.51
N ALA A 134 -3.74 -4.89 0.61
CA ALA A 134 -3.28 -5.61 1.79
C ALA A 134 -4.31 -6.65 2.31
N LEU A 135 -5.60 -6.29 2.32
CA LEU A 135 -6.70 -7.19 2.65
C LEU A 135 -6.83 -8.35 1.64
N ASN A 136 -6.70 -8.06 0.34
CA ASN A 136 -6.69 -9.07 -0.70
C ASN A 136 -5.55 -10.09 -0.50
N ARG A 137 -4.33 -9.61 -0.26
CA ARG A 137 -3.17 -10.47 0.04
C ARG A 137 -3.40 -11.33 1.27
N LEU A 138 -3.97 -10.75 2.34
CA LEU A 138 -4.29 -11.48 3.55
C LEU A 138 -5.33 -12.56 3.31
N SER A 139 -6.33 -12.32 2.44
CA SER A 139 -7.35 -13.32 2.09
C SER A 139 -6.73 -14.61 1.54
N TRP A 140 -5.69 -14.48 0.73
CA TRP A 140 -4.97 -15.61 0.17
C TRP A 140 -4.09 -16.30 1.21
N ALA A 141 -3.24 -15.55 1.91
CA ALA A 141 -2.33 -16.12 2.91
C ALA A 141 -3.08 -16.81 4.07
N ALA A 142 -4.21 -16.23 4.49
CA ALA A 142 -5.05 -16.78 5.55
C ALA A 142 -6.03 -17.85 5.08
N LYS A 143 -6.19 -18.04 3.76
CA LYS A 143 -7.25 -18.86 3.15
C LYS A 143 -8.64 -18.48 3.67
N ASP A 144 -8.85 -17.18 3.82
CA ASP A 144 -10.07 -16.61 4.40
C ASP A 144 -10.62 -15.54 3.45
N PRO A 145 -11.63 -15.88 2.63
CA PRO A 145 -12.22 -14.95 1.67
C PRO A 145 -12.85 -13.70 2.30
N SER A 146 -13.15 -13.73 3.62
CA SER A 146 -13.77 -12.58 4.30
C SER A 146 -12.90 -11.32 4.24
N PHE A 147 -11.58 -11.46 4.16
CA PHE A 147 -10.70 -10.29 3.98
C PHE A 147 -10.85 -9.65 2.59
N ASN A 148 -11.04 -10.43 1.53
CA ASN A 148 -11.35 -9.87 0.21
C ASN A 148 -12.77 -9.29 0.17
N ASP A 149 -13.72 -9.91 0.87
CA ASP A 149 -15.08 -9.38 1.05
C ASP A 149 -15.05 -7.99 1.74
N LEU A 150 -14.17 -7.79 2.73
CA LEU A 150 -13.93 -6.49 3.36
C LEU A 150 -13.32 -5.47 2.38
N ALA A 151 -12.35 -5.89 1.55
CA ALA A 151 -11.79 -5.01 0.52
C ALA A 151 -12.86 -4.56 -0.49
N ILE A 152 -13.76 -5.47 -0.90
CA ILE A 152 -14.90 -5.16 -1.78
C ILE A 152 -15.91 -4.23 -1.09
N GLN A 153 -16.20 -4.45 0.19
CA GLN A 153 -17.06 -3.55 0.97
C GLN A 153 -16.50 -2.13 0.98
N LEU A 154 -15.19 -2.00 1.21
CA LEU A 154 -14.51 -0.70 1.17
C LEU A 154 -14.59 -0.06 -0.21
N ALA A 155 -14.30 -0.84 -1.27
CA ALA A 155 -14.34 -0.40 -2.66
C ALA A 155 -15.71 0.21 -3.01
N LYS A 156 -16.79 -0.56 -2.79
CA LYS A 156 -18.17 -0.12 -3.06
C LYS A 156 -18.57 1.13 -2.28
N SER A 157 -18.12 1.21 -1.02
CA SER A 157 -18.46 2.32 -0.14
C SER A 157 -17.84 3.63 -0.61
N ILE A 158 -16.56 3.60 -0.99
CA ILE A 158 -15.79 4.81 -1.26
C ILE A 158 -15.83 5.25 -2.72
N HIS A 159 -16.00 4.31 -3.67
CA HIS A 159 -16.03 4.62 -5.11
C HIS A 159 -16.95 5.79 -5.49
N PRO A 160 -18.26 5.82 -5.14
CA PRO A 160 -19.14 6.92 -5.54
C PRO A 160 -18.81 8.28 -4.87
N LYS A 161 -17.85 8.30 -3.94
CA LYS A 161 -17.38 9.51 -3.26
C LYS A 161 -16.10 10.06 -3.89
N PHE A 162 -15.29 9.18 -4.47
CA PHE A 162 -14.05 9.54 -5.16
C PHE A 162 -14.21 9.68 -6.67
N VAL A 163 -15.09 8.88 -7.28
CA VAL A 163 -15.37 8.86 -8.71
C VAL A 163 -16.85 9.11 -8.93
N PHE A 164 -17.18 10.23 -9.58
CA PHE A 164 -18.57 10.63 -9.76
C PHE A 164 -18.78 11.47 -11.02
N GLN A 165 -20.01 11.45 -11.52
CA GLN A 165 -20.39 12.23 -12.69
C GLN A 165 -20.51 13.72 -12.33
N SER A 166 -19.80 14.57 -13.07
CA SER A 166 -19.89 16.03 -12.98
C SER A 166 -19.84 16.65 -14.37
N SER A 167 -20.86 17.45 -14.72
CA SER A 167 -20.94 18.13 -16.03
C SER A 167 -20.77 17.18 -17.21
N ASN A 168 -21.48 16.05 -17.19
CA ASN A 168 -21.44 14.98 -18.20
C ASN A 168 -20.08 14.28 -18.36
N ARG A 169 -19.22 14.35 -17.35
CA ARG A 169 -17.94 13.64 -17.33
C ARG A 169 -17.69 13.03 -15.94
N LEU A 170 -17.18 11.81 -15.92
CA LEU A 170 -16.60 11.25 -14.69
C LEU A 170 -15.45 12.13 -14.22
N ARG A 171 -15.47 12.49 -12.94
CA ARG A 171 -14.38 13.15 -12.25
C ARG A 171 -13.88 12.25 -11.15
N MET A 172 -12.58 12.32 -10.92
CA MET A 172 -11.91 11.71 -9.79
C MET A 172 -11.35 12.79 -8.88
N VAL A 173 -11.41 12.56 -7.57
CA VAL A 173 -10.81 13.45 -6.56
C VAL A 173 -9.81 12.68 -5.72
N TRP A 174 -8.83 13.38 -5.16
CA TRP A 174 -7.73 12.76 -4.44
C TRP A 174 -8.08 12.51 -2.97
N LYS A 175 -8.80 13.46 -2.36
CA LYS A 175 -9.09 13.47 -0.92
C LYS A 175 -10.51 13.97 -0.63
N ILE A 176 -11.18 13.26 0.28
CA ILE A 176 -12.47 13.65 0.86
C ILE A 176 -12.40 13.73 2.39
N SER A 177 -13.40 14.36 3.00
CA SER A 177 -13.55 14.44 4.45
C SER A 177 -13.80 13.07 5.07
N ILE A 178 -13.51 12.95 6.38
CA ILE A 178 -13.68 11.70 7.16
C ILE A 178 -15.11 11.14 7.03
N ASP A 179 -16.12 12.01 7.01
CA ASP A 179 -17.54 11.64 6.86
C ASP A 179 -17.98 11.42 5.41
N MET A 180 -17.05 11.51 4.45
CA MET A 180 -17.25 11.40 3.00
C MET A 180 -18.26 12.40 2.40
N LYS A 181 -18.53 13.53 3.08
CA LYS A 181 -19.51 14.54 2.62
C LYS A 181 -18.89 15.68 1.82
N LYS A 182 -17.59 15.90 1.90
CA LYS A 182 -16.91 17.03 1.26
C LYS A 182 -15.68 16.57 0.51
N VAL A 183 -15.50 17.09 -0.70
CA VAL A 183 -14.23 17.03 -1.41
C VAL A 183 -13.28 18.03 -0.73
N LEU A 184 -12.11 17.56 -0.32
CA LEU A 184 -11.08 18.39 0.31
C LEU A 184 -9.96 18.74 -0.66
N VAL A 185 -9.62 17.81 -1.56
CA VAL A 185 -8.67 18.08 -2.66
C VAL A 185 -9.28 17.58 -3.96
N PRO A 186 -9.71 18.51 -4.86
CA PRO A 186 -10.48 18.16 -6.06
C PRO A 186 -9.61 17.75 -7.26
N SER A 187 -8.29 17.66 -7.09
CA SER A 187 -7.38 17.11 -8.11
C SER A 187 -7.39 15.59 -8.07
N GLU A 188 -6.85 14.96 -9.12
CA GLU A 188 -6.58 13.53 -9.21
C GLU A 188 -5.07 13.32 -9.06
N GLY A 189 -4.64 12.26 -8.38
CA GLY A 189 -3.24 11.84 -8.39
C GLY A 189 -2.80 11.36 -9.79
N HIS A 190 -1.49 11.22 -10.00
CA HIS A 190 -0.97 10.77 -11.29
C HIS A 190 -1.48 9.37 -11.66
N LEU A 191 -1.39 8.43 -10.69
CA LEU A 191 -1.69 7.01 -10.85
C LEU A 191 -3.01 6.55 -10.20
N ASP A 192 -3.79 7.47 -9.64
CA ASP A 192 -4.97 7.11 -8.85
C ASP A 192 -5.97 6.27 -9.66
N ALA A 193 -6.27 6.67 -10.90
CA ALA A 193 -7.18 5.95 -11.77
C ALA A 193 -6.64 4.57 -12.18
N ALA A 194 -5.35 4.48 -12.53
CA ALA A 194 -4.70 3.21 -12.91
C ALA A 194 -4.64 2.23 -11.74
N THR A 195 -4.34 2.75 -10.54
CA THR A 195 -4.35 1.95 -9.30
C THR A 195 -5.76 1.48 -8.97
N GLY A 196 -6.76 2.36 -9.09
CA GLY A 196 -8.17 2.00 -8.91
C GLY A 196 -8.60 0.87 -9.85
N PHE A 197 -8.34 1.02 -11.15
CA PHE A 197 -8.64 0.02 -12.17
C PHE A 197 -8.05 -1.35 -11.82
N ALA A 198 -6.73 -1.39 -11.57
CA ALA A 198 -6.01 -2.63 -11.32
C ALA A 198 -6.42 -3.32 -10.01
N ILE A 199 -6.60 -2.56 -8.93
CA ILE A 199 -7.01 -3.11 -7.63
C ILE A 199 -8.45 -3.61 -7.69
N TYR A 200 -9.39 -2.87 -8.27
CA TYR A 200 -10.79 -3.30 -8.33
C TYR A 200 -10.96 -4.57 -9.18
N ARG A 201 -10.23 -4.66 -10.31
CA ARG A 201 -10.12 -5.90 -11.08
C ARG A 201 -9.58 -7.05 -10.25
N MET A 202 -8.49 -6.83 -9.51
CA MET A 202 -7.87 -7.85 -8.66
C MET A 202 -8.84 -8.36 -7.58
N LEU A 203 -9.61 -7.46 -6.95
CA LEU A 203 -10.62 -7.83 -5.96
C LEU A 203 -11.72 -8.70 -6.57
N GLN A 204 -12.22 -8.34 -7.75
CA GLN A 204 -13.25 -9.10 -8.47
C GLN A 204 -12.73 -10.48 -8.90
N GLU A 205 -11.55 -10.53 -9.50
CA GLU A 205 -10.92 -11.78 -9.92
C GLU A 205 -10.66 -12.73 -8.73
N THR A 206 -10.23 -12.16 -7.60
CA THR A 206 -10.04 -12.91 -6.35
C THR A 206 -11.37 -13.43 -5.82
N ALA A 207 -12.42 -12.62 -5.84
CA ALA A 207 -13.76 -13.02 -5.41
C ALA A 207 -14.23 -14.25 -6.18
N VAL A 208 -14.12 -14.24 -7.51
CA VAL A 208 -14.48 -15.38 -8.37
C VAL A 208 -13.69 -16.63 -8.00
N LYS A 209 -12.36 -16.52 -7.85
CA LYS A 209 -11.50 -17.65 -7.50
C LYS A 209 -11.77 -18.20 -6.09
N GLN A 210 -12.29 -17.38 -5.19
CA GLN A 210 -12.71 -17.75 -3.84
C GLN A 210 -14.19 -18.17 -3.76
N GLY A 211 -14.84 -18.43 -4.91
CA GLY A 211 -16.21 -18.94 -4.98
C GLY A 211 -17.28 -17.89 -4.65
N ARG A 212 -16.96 -16.60 -4.75
CA ARG A 212 -17.92 -15.49 -4.68
C ARG A 212 -18.51 -15.19 -6.07
N ARG A 213 -19.48 -14.28 -6.10
CA ARG A 213 -20.13 -13.85 -7.34
C ARG A 213 -19.14 -13.08 -8.22
N ASP A 214 -19.24 -13.30 -9.52
CA ASP A 214 -18.58 -12.48 -10.52
C ASP A 214 -19.31 -11.13 -10.71
N GLN A 215 -18.69 -10.20 -11.43
CA GLN A 215 -19.26 -8.92 -11.87
C GLN A 215 -19.76 -8.04 -10.72
N ILE A 216 -19.12 -8.15 -9.56
CA ILE A 216 -19.47 -7.39 -8.35
C ILE A 216 -18.96 -5.96 -8.34
N LEU A 217 -17.96 -5.63 -9.17
CA LEU A 217 -17.30 -4.33 -9.29
C LEU A 217 -17.23 -3.82 -10.74
N THR A 218 -18.04 -4.39 -11.65
CA THR A 218 -17.98 -4.09 -13.09
C THR A 218 -18.12 -2.60 -13.38
N GLN A 219 -19.10 -1.92 -12.77
CA GLN A 219 -19.32 -0.50 -13.02
C GLN A 219 -18.13 0.34 -12.52
N GLU A 220 -17.60 0.02 -11.35
CA GLU A 220 -16.47 0.74 -10.76
C GLU A 220 -15.20 0.58 -11.60
N ILE A 221 -14.97 -0.63 -12.15
CA ILE A 221 -13.87 -0.91 -13.07
C ILE A 221 -14.03 -0.12 -14.38
N GLU A 222 -15.23 -0.10 -14.96
CA GLU A 222 -15.54 0.67 -16.17
C GLU A 222 -15.35 2.18 -15.96
N ASP A 223 -15.71 2.70 -14.78
CA ASP A 223 -15.51 4.10 -14.45
C ASP A 223 -14.02 4.46 -14.43
N TYR A 224 -13.16 3.62 -13.85
CA TYR A 224 -11.72 3.85 -13.86
C TYR A 224 -11.13 3.76 -15.27
N ASP A 225 -11.54 2.79 -16.07
CA ASP A 225 -11.11 2.66 -17.46
C ASP A 225 -11.46 3.93 -18.27
N GLN A 226 -12.66 4.46 -18.08
CA GLN A 226 -13.07 5.74 -18.70
C GLN A 226 -12.22 6.93 -18.22
N VAL A 227 -11.80 6.98 -16.96
CA VAL A 227 -10.93 8.05 -16.45
C VAL A 227 -9.53 7.92 -17.04
N MET A 228 -8.97 6.70 -17.08
CA MET A 228 -7.64 6.41 -17.66
C MET A 228 -7.58 6.78 -19.14
N ASN A 229 -8.55 6.33 -19.94
CA ASN A 229 -8.56 6.53 -21.40
C ASN A 229 -8.74 8.01 -21.82
N ARG A 230 -9.16 8.89 -20.91
CA ARG A 230 -9.23 10.34 -21.18
C ARG A 230 -7.89 11.03 -21.02
N LYS A 231 -7.02 10.52 -20.14
CA LYS A 231 -5.66 11.04 -19.99
C LYS A 231 -4.86 10.50 -21.16
N SER A 232 -4.38 11.38 -22.04
CA SER A 232 -3.53 11.01 -23.17
C SER A 232 -2.15 10.46 -22.78
N SER A 233 -1.86 10.31 -21.48
CA SER A 233 -0.62 9.75 -20.96
C SER A 233 -0.87 9.15 -19.58
N THR A 234 -0.92 7.83 -19.53
CA THR A 234 -0.58 7.03 -18.34
C THR A 234 0.94 6.85 -18.26
N SER A 235 1.74 7.82 -18.72
CA SER A 235 3.19 7.63 -18.77
C SER A 235 3.78 7.59 -17.36
N PRO A 236 4.89 6.89 -17.18
CA PRO A 236 5.61 6.87 -15.91
C PRO A 236 6.03 8.28 -15.47
N SER A 237 6.05 8.50 -14.15
CA SER A 237 6.54 9.73 -13.54
C SER A 237 8.02 9.59 -13.19
N GLY A 238 8.78 10.67 -13.30
CA GLY A 238 10.17 10.74 -12.79
C GLY A 238 10.25 10.71 -11.26
N ASP A 239 9.12 10.89 -10.58
CA ASP A 239 9.06 10.74 -9.14
C ASP A 239 9.30 9.26 -8.73
N PRO A 240 10.29 8.97 -7.86
CA PRO A 240 10.62 7.58 -7.51
C PRO A 240 9.47 6.79 -6.90
N LEU A 241 8.61 7.43 -6.10
CA LEU A 241 7.48 6.74 -5.49
C LEU A 241 6.45 6.38 -6.55
N ASP A 242 6.00 7.35 -7.35
CA ASP A 242 5.03 7.09 -8.40
C ASP A 242 5.55 6.03 -9.39
N LEU A 243 6.81 6.13 -9.82
CA LEU A 243 7.43 5.14 -10.70
C LEU A 243 7.31 3.72 -10.13
N GLY A 244 7.72 3.57 -8.86
CA GLY A 244 7.70 2.29 -8.16
C GLY A 244 6.29 1.73 -7.97
N MET A 245 5.35 2.56 -7.52
CA MET A 245 3.97 2.13 -7.32
C MET A 245 3.28 1.80 -8.65
N GLY A 246 3.61 2.50 -9.73
CA GLY A 246 3.15 2.19 -11.08
C GLY A 246 3.68 0.85 -11.59
N LEU A 247 4.98 0.59 -11.47
CA LEU A 247 5.60 -0.70 -11.80
C LEU A 247 4.98 -1.85 -10.98
N TRP A 248 4.79 -1.63 -9.68
CA TRP A 248 4.14 -2.59 -8.79
C TRP A 248 2.68 -2.85 -9.18
N ILE A 249 1.89 -1.88 -9.61
CA ILE A 249 0.53 -2.19 -10.05
C ILE A 249 0.53 -2.93 -11.40
N CYS A 250 1.35 -2.49 -12.35
CA CYS A 250 1.37 -3.04 -13.70
C CYS A 250 1.88 -4.49 -13.76
N HIS A 251 2.79 -4.90 -12.86
CA HIS A 251 3.35 -6.26 -12.92
C HIS A 251 2.29 -7.37 -12.73
N PHE A 252 1.17 -7.09 -12.06
CA PHE A 252 0.07 -8.05 -11.95
C PHE A 252 -0.58 -8.37 -13.31
N TYR A 253 -0.57 -7.39 -14.22
CA TYR A 253 -1.21 -7.45 -15.54
C TYR A 253 -0.21 -7.37 -16.70
N GLN A 254 1.04 -7.82 -16.48
CA GLN A 254 2.18 -7.73 -17.42
C GLN A 254 1.97 -8.31 -18.83
N ASN A 255 0.83 -8.97 -19.09
CA ASN A 255 0.48 -9.51 -20.41
C ASN A 255 -0.51 -8.62 -21.18
N GLU A 256 -0.94 -7.50 -20.60
CA GLU A 256 -1.86 -6.55 -21.24
C GLU A 256 -1.10 -5.36 -21.83
N ASP A 257 -1.52 -4.88 -23.01
CA ASP A 257 -0.79 -3.86 -23.78
C ASP A 257 -0.52 -2.58 -22.98
N TRP A 258 -1.47 -2.13 -22.17
CA TRP A 258 -1.32 -0.93 -21.34
C TRP A 258 -0.24 -1.11 -20.26
N ALA A 259 -0.16 -2.29 -19.64
CA ALA A 259 0.81 -2.61 -18.60
C ALA A 259 2.18 -2.84 -19.22
N ILE A 260 2.27 -3.54 -20.36
CA ILE A 260 3.51 -3.72 -21.13
C ILE A 260 4.11 -2.36 -21.47
N LYS A 261 3.31 -1.47 -22.06
CA LYS A 261 3.76 -0.11 -22.42
C LYS A 261 4.26 0.66 -21.20
N PHE A 262 3.50 0.66 -20.10
CA PHE A 262 3.91 1.34 -18.87
C PHE A 262 5.22 0.77 -18.33
N ILE A 263 5.33 -0.56 -18.22
CA ILE A 263 6.51 -1.24 -17.67
C ILE A 263 7.73 -0.92 -18.51
N THR A 264 7.64 -0.98 -19.84
CA THR A 264 8.76 -0.64 -20.72
C THR A 264 9.23 0.80 -20.50
N GLU A 265 8.32 1.77 -20.58
CA GLU A 265 8.66 3.19 -20.36
C GLU A 265 9.21 3.44 -18.94
N ALA A 266 8.71 2.71 -17.94
CA ALA A 266 9.07 2.90 -16.54
C ALA A 266 10.42 2.27 -16.21
N MET A 267 10.77 1.14 -16.82
CA MET A 267 12.06 0.50 -16.63
C MET A 267 13.19 1.33 -17.27
N ASP A 268 12.95 1.91 -18.45
CA ASP A 268 13.89 2.85 -19.08
C ASP A 268 14.14 4.06 -18.16
N LEU A 269 13.08 4.62 -17.58
CA LEU A 269 13.18 5.74 -16.63
C LEU A 269 13.85 5.33 -15.31
N ALA A 270 13.63 4.10 -14.84
CA ALA A 270 14.30 3.57 -13.66
C ALA A 270 15.82 3.55 -13.86
N ASP A 271 16.30 3.05 -15.00
CA ASP A 271 17.74 3.03 -15.30
C ASP A 271 18.36 4.44 -15.23
N GLU A 272 17.67 5.46 -15.75
CA GLU A 272 18.13 6.85 -15.67
C GLU A 272 18.17 7.39 -14.22
N ILE A 273 17.17 7.04 -13.42
CA ILE A 273 17.05 7.47 -12.02
C ILE A 273 18.11 6.81 -11.15
N PHE A 274 18.33 5.49 -11.32
CA PHE A 274 19.27 4.71 -10.51
C PHE A 274 20.74 4.90 -10.94
N ASP A 275 21.01 5.32 -12.18
CA ASP A 275 22.37 5.73 -12.63
C ASP A 275 22.83 7.08 -12.03
N GLY A 276 22.02 7.68 -11.14
CA GLY A 276 22.41 8.86 -10.36
C GLY A 276 22.46 10.16 -11.16
N LYS A 277 21.98 10.15 -12.41
CA LYS A 277 21.85 11.33 -13.28
C LYS A 277 20.56 12.12 -13.01
N SER A 278 19.58 11.52 -12.34
CA SER A 278 18.35 12.20 -11.95
C SER A 278 18.60 13.23 -10.84
N ALA A 279 18.11 14.45 -11.05
CA ALA A 279 18.14 15.52 -10.08
C ALA A 279 17.40 15.15 -8.78
N ASP A 280 16.36 14.31 -8.86
CA ASP A 280 15.48 13.95 -7.74
C ASP A 280 16.14 12.96 -6.76
N MET A 281 17.16 12.21 -7.19
CA MET A 281 17.95 11.30 -6.34
C MET A 281 19.25 11.93 -5.82
N SER A 282 19.56 13.14 -6.30
CA SER A 282 20.79 13.86 -6.00
C SER A 282 20.66 14.74 -4.74
N GLY A 283 21.74 14.90 -3.98
CA GLY A 283 21.79 15.77 -2.80
C GLY A 283 21.83 15.04 -1.44
N PRO A 284 21.93 15.80 -0.34
CA PRO A 284 22.14 15.23 0.99
C PRO A 284 20.90 14.46 1.49
N PRO A 285 21.07 13.39 2.29
CA PRO A 285 19.95 12.61 2.83
C PRO A 285 18.88 13.44 3.53
N SER A 286 19.26 14.56 4.16
CA SER A 286 18.35 15.47 4.87
C SER A 286 17.39 16.25 3.97
N ARG A 287 17.56 16.21 2.64
CA ARG A 287 16.68 16.85 1.66
C ARG A 287 15.90 15.84 0.81
N LYS A 288 16.13 14.53 1.02
CA LYS A 288 15.50 13.45 0.27
C LYS A 288 14.56 12.67 1.17
N LEU A 289 13.60 11.97 0.58
CA LEU A 289 12.60 11.17 1.28
C LEU A 289 12.84 9.69 0.98
N ALA A 290 13.43 8.97 1.94
CA ALA A 290 13.87 7.58 1.76
C ALA A 290 12.76 6.65 1.23
N PHE A 291 11.54 6.79 1.77
CA PHE A 291 10.40 5.98 1.36
C PHE A 291 10.05 6.09 -0.14
N ARG A 292 10.32 7.24 -0.78
CA ARG A 292 10.08 7.39 -2.22
C ARG A 292 11.03 6.52 -3.03
N GLU A 293 12.31 6.54 -2.67
CA GLU A 293 13.35 5.75 -3.32
C GLU A 293 13.14 4.24 -3.08
N PHE A 294 12.72 3.85 -1.87
CA PHE A 294 12.32 2.47 -1.59
C PHE A 294 11.09 2.04 -2.39
N GLY A 295 10.16 2.96 -2.68
CA GLY A 295 9.05 2.72 -3.60
C GLY A 295 9.54 2.29 -4.98
N ALA A 296 10.47 3.05 -5.57
CA ALA A 296 11.11 2.70 -6.84
C ALA A 296 11.78 1.32 -6.78
N CYS A 297 12.58 1.05 -5.74
CA CYS A 297 13.23 -0.26 -5.56
C CYS A 297 12.23 -1.41 -5.49
N LEU A 298 11.11 -1.23 -4.77
CA LEU A 298 10.05 -2.22 -4.68
C LEU A 298 9.44 -2.51 -6.05
N GLY A 299 9.03 -1.45 -6.78
CA GLY A 299 8.37 -1.58 -8.08
C GLY A 299 9.25 -2.27 -9.12
N VAL A 300 10.50 -1.80 -9.27
CA VAL A 300 11.49 -2.40 -10.17
C VAL A 300 11.69 -3.87 -9.85
N GLN A 301 11.84 -4.22 -8.57
CA GLN A 301 12.00 -5.62 -8.19
C GLN A 301 10.71 -6.43 -8.36
N CYS A 302 9.51 -5.84 -8.39
CA CYS A 302 8.29 -6.59 -8.67
C CYS A 302 8.20 -7.04 -10.12
N VAL A 303 8.64 -6.19 -11.06
CA VAL A 303 8.74 -6.53 -12.49
C VAL A 303 9.91 -7.47 -12.76
N GLY A 304 11.07 -7.18 -12.16
CA GLY A 304 12.32 -7.88 -12.40
C GLY A 304 13.39 -6.91 -12.88
N SER A 305 14.58 -7.00 -12.28
CA SER A 305 15.73 -6.17 -12.60
C SER A 305 16.85 -7.05 -13.16
N ASP A 306 17.60 -6.53 -14.13
CA ASP A 306 18.86 -7.13 -14.53
C ASP A 306 19.94 -6.92 -13.45
N GLU A 307 21.13 -7.53 -13.64
CA GLU A 307 22.21 -7.43 -12.65
C GLU A 307 22.75 -6.00 -12.44
N PRO A 308 22.92 -5.15 -13.48
CA PRO A 308 23.23 -3.74 -13.31
C PRO A 308 22.26 -2.97 -12.41
N LEU A 309 20.95 -3.05 -12.70
CA LEU A 309 19.94 -2.32 -11.94
C LEU A 309 19.82 -2.86 -10.50
N LYS A 310 19.96 -4.18 -10.32
CA LYS A 310 20.04 -4.80 -9.00
C LYS A 310 21.23 -4.32 -8.17
N ALA A 311 22.40 -4.14 -8.79
CA ALA A 311 23.57 -3.58 -8.11
C ALA A 311 23.33 -2.12 -7.67
N GLN A 312 22.66 -1.32 -8.51
CA GLN A 312 22.29 0.05 -8.14
C GLN A 312 21.27 0.09 -6.98
N ILE A 313 20.30 -0.82 -6.98
CA ILE A 313 19.36 -0.99 -5.86
C ILE A 313 20.11 -1.34 -4.57
N ASP A 314 21.03 -2.30 -4.61
CA ASP A 314 21.85 -2.70 -3.45
C ASP A 314 22.66 -1.50 -2.90
N VAL A 315 23.21 -0.66 -3.78
CA VAL A 315 23.93 0.57 -3.40
C VAL A 315 22.99 1.57 -2.71
N LEU A 316 21.81 1.82 -3.28
CA LEU A 316 20.84 2.77 -2.73
C LEU A 316 20.29 2.32 -1.39
N VAL A 317 19.93 1.03 -1.28
CA VAL A 317 19.48 0.40 -0.03
C VAL A 317 20.57 0.49 1.04
N GLY A 318 21.83 0.20 0.68
CA GLY A 318 22.98 0.31 1.58
C GLY A 318 23.33 1.74 1.98
N PHE A 319 23.05 2.72 1.12
CA PHE A 319 23.12 4.14 1.46
C PHE A 319 22.09 4.47 2.53
N TRP A 320 20.80 4.24 2.27
CA TRP A 320 19.74 4.63 3.20
C TRP A 320 19.78 3.89 4.52
N GLU A 321 20.25 2.64 4.57
CA GLU A 321 20.40 1.90 5.82
C GLU A 321 21.22 2.68 6.87
N LYS A 322 22.24 3.44 6.44
CA LYS A 322 23.06 4.29 7.32
C LYS A 322 22.33 5.54 7.81
N HIS A 323 21.23 5.90 7.16
CA HIS A 323 20.47 7.13 7.37
C HIS A 323 19.03 6.89 7.89
N LEU A 324 18.53 5.65 7.90
CA LEU A 324 17.17 5.28 8.31
C LEU A 324 16.79 5.71 9.74
N GLN A 325 17.78 5.91 10.60
CA GLN A 325 17.59 6.33 12.01
C GLN A 325 17.78 7.83 12.23
N GLN A 326 18.11 8.59 11.18
CA GLN A 326 18.36 10.03 11.30
C GLN A 326 17.03 10.80 11.46
N HIS A 327 17.12 11.92 12.20
CA HIS A 327 16.04 12.85 12.59
C HIS A 327 14.69 12.69 11.86
N ASP A 328 13.68 12.29 12.64
CA ASP A 328 12.30 12.11 12.20
C ASP A 328 11.46 13.37 12.41
N LYS A 329 11.96 14.52 11.93
CA LYS A 329 11.28 15.81 12.15
C LYS A 329 9.86 15.84 11.59
N ASP A 330 9.63 15.06 10.52
CA ASP A 330 8.37 15.03 9.79
C ASP A 330 7.52 13.78 10.09
N GLY A 331 7.95 12.90 11.01
CA GLY A 331 7.23 11.67 11.37
C GLY A 331 7.20 10.61 10.25
N LEU A 332 8.18 10.64 9.33
CA LEU A 332 8.26 9.80 8.13
C LEU A 332 9.14 8.55 8.32
N ARG A 333 9.72 8.36 9.51
CA ARG A 333 10.53 7.17 9.81
C ARG A 333 9.71 5.87 9.73
N PRO A 334 8.48 5.75 10.28
CA PRO A 334 7.74 4.49 10.21
C PRO A 334 7.47 4.02 8.77
N ILE A 335 7.02 4.94 7.90
CA ILE A 335 6.79 4.63 6.48
C ILE A 335 8.10 4.23 5.77
N SER A 336 9.21 4.91 6.09
CA SER A 336 10.53 4.56 5.54
C SER A 336 10.98 3.17 5.97
N GLN A 337 10.70 2.74 7.21
CA GLN A 337 11.06 1.41 7.71
C GLN A 337 10.28 0.29 7.00
N VAL A 338 8.96 0.42 6.87
CA VAL A 338 8.16 -0.64 6.22
C VAL A 338 8.41 -0.70 4.72
N MET A 339 8.68 0.43 4.07
CA MET A 339 9.04 0.46 2.65
C MET A 339 10.47 -0.03 2.41
N TYR A 340 11.40 0.23 3.32
CA TYR A 340 12.73 -0.39 3.30
C TYR A 340 12.65 -1.92 3.38
N ALA A 341 11.82 -2.47 4.27
CA ALA A 341 11.59 -3.90 4.35
C ALA A 341 11.09 -4.46 3.00
N ALA A 342 10.07 -3.82 2.41
CA ALA A 342 9.54 -4.21 1.10
C ALA A 342 10.57 -4.03 -0.04
N ALA A 343 11.48 -3.06 0.04
CA ALA A 343 12.58 -2.90 -0.90
C ALA A 343 13.67 -3.98 -0.74
N LEU A 344 13.90 -4.51 0.47
CA LEU A 344 14.82 -5.63 0.66
C LEU A 344 14.24 -6.95 0.13
N ILE A 345 12.96 -7.17 0.42
CA ILE A 345 12.23 -8.38 0.03
C ILE A 345 10.82 -7.94 -0.39
N PRO A 346 10.56 -7.75 -1.70
CA PRO A 346 9.24 -7.39 -2.20
C PRO A 346 8.15 -8.34 -1.73
N GLY A 347 8.48 -9.63 -1.63
CA GLY A 347 7.64 -10.61 -0.94
C GLY A 347 6.22 -10.65 -1.48
N ALA A 348 5.25 -10.56 -0.59
CA ALA A 348 3.83 -10.60 -0.92
C ALA A 348 3.36 -9.40 -1.77
N PHE A 349 4.17 -8.38 -2.05
CA PHE A 349 3.85 -7.40 -3.10
C PHE A 349 3.93 -8.00 -4.51
N ARG A 350 4.71 -9.08 -4.70
CA ARG A 350 4.84 -9.78 -5.98
C ARG A 350 3.67 -10.74 -6.22
N ARG A 351 3.20 -10.76 -7.46
CA ARG A 351 2.32 -11.79 -8.00
C ARG A 351 2.95 -13.18 -7.87
N GLY A 352 2.17 -14.15 -7.41
CA GLY A 352 2.57 -15.55 -7.29
C GLY A 352 3.51 -15.84 -6.11
N PHE A 353 3.72 -14.87 -5.21
CA PHE A 353 4.58 -15.07 -4.04
C PHE A 353 3.93 -15.92 -2.94
N ILE A 354 2.62 -15.76 -2.74
CA ILE A 354 1.87 -16.54 -1.74
C ILE A 354 1.66 -17.96 -2.30
N ALA A 355 2.28 -18.95 -1.66
CA ALA A 355 2.46 -20.27 -2.24
C ALA A 355 1.14 -21.01 -2.56
N GLY A 356 1.02 -21.51 -3.79
CA GLY A 356 0.01 -22.50 -4.20
C GLY A 356 -1.44 -22.00 -4.26
N ILE A 357 -1.66 -20.69 -4.22
CA ILE A 357 -2.99 -20.09 -4.01
C ILE A 357 -3.25 -18.88 -4.94
N GLU A 358 -2.22 -18.08 -5.26
CA GLU A 358 -2.36 -16.94 -6.17
C GLU A 358 -1.98 -17.32 -7.62
N PRO A 359 -2.78 -16.92 -8.63
CA PRO A 359 -2.52 -17.19 -10.06
C PRO A 359 -1.58 -16.22 -10.77
#